data_AF-A0A1E3WER2-F1
#
_entry.id   AF-A0A1E3WER2-F1
#
_cell.length_a   1.000
_cell.length_b   1.000
_cell.length_c   1.000
_cell.angle_alpha   90.00
_cell.angle_beta   90.00
_cell.angle_gamma   90.00
#
_symmetry.space_group_name_H-M   'P 1'
#
loop_
_entity.id
_entity.type
_entity.pdbx_description
1 polymer ?
#
loop_
_entity_poly.entity_id
_entity_poly.type
_entity_poly.pdbx_seq_one_letter_code
_entity_poly.pdbx_strand_id
1 'polypeptide(L)'
;MDIRFVTRKIHAYLDYPVAFALIGLPFLLGLGASNPLALWLSVATGVAALVLTVLTDHETGILRVVPYSLHVAVDFMVGLVFVAAPSLFGFSGLDAWFYWLNGAAVLTVIALSRPLSEAREPLSA
;
A
#
# COMPACT_ATOMS: atom_id res chain seq x y z
N MET A 1 -23.86 -10.92 1.84
CA MET A 1 -22.61 -11.72 1.86
C MET A 1 -21.52 -10.79 2.33
N ASP A 2 -20.77 -11.14 3.38
CA ASP A 2 -19.62 -10.33 3.77
C ASP A 2 -18.51 -10.55 2.73
N ILE A 3 -18.13 -9.49 2.03
CA ILE A 3 -17.09 -9.51 1.00
C ILE A 3 -15.69 -9.25 1.59
N ARG A 4 -15.59 -8.97 2.89
CA ARG A 4 -14.32 -8.62 3.55
C ARG A 4 -13.61 -9.87 4.05
N PHE A 5 -12.66 -10.35 3.25
CA PHE A 5 -11.89 -11.57 3.55
C PHE A 5 -10.39 -11.30 3.77
N VAL A 6 -9.90 -10.08 3.51
CA VAL A 6 -8.50 -9.74 3.76
C VAL A 6 -8.31 -9.60 5.27
N THR A 7 -7.59 -10.56 5.85
CA THR A 7 -7.26 -10.56 7.27
C THR A 7 -5.99 -9.73 7.51
N ARG A 8 -5.77 -9.28 8.76
CA ARG A 8 -4.52 -8.63 9.18
C ARG A 8 -3.28 -9.44 8.80
N LYS A 9 -3.37 -10.77 8.86
CA LYS A 9 -2.30 -11.67 8.44
C LYS A 9 -2.05 -11.57 6.95
N ILE A 10 -3.09 -11.66 6.11
CA ILE A 10 -2.94 -11.56 4.65
C ILE A 10 -2.36 -10.21 4.26
N HIS A 11 -2.88 -9.10 4.80
CA HIS A 11 -2.38 -7.75 4.55
C HIS A 11 -0.89 -7.65 4.88
N ALA A 12 -0.48 -8.08 6.09
CA ALA A 12 0.91 -8.05 6.54
C ALA A 12 1.90 -8.84 5.63
N TYR A 13 1.42 -9.87 4.93
CA TYR A 13 2.24 -10.60 3.94
C TYR A 13 2.26 -9.93 2.57
N LEU A 14 1.20 -9.19 2.20
CA LEU A 14 1.12 -8.45 0.93
C LEU A 14 2.02 -7.21 0.93
N ASP A 15 2.23 -6.58 2.09
CA ASP A 15 2.95 -5.32 2.21
C ASP A 15 4.39 -5.39 1.68
N TYR A 16 5.13 -6.46 2.01
CA TYR A 16 6.51 -6.61 1.59
C TYR A 16 6.65 -6.70 0.06
N PRO A 17 5.97 -7.63 -0.64
CA PRO A 17 5.97 -7.67 -2.10
C PRO A 17 5.56 -6.35 -2.75
N VAL A 18 4.52 -5.68 -2.23
CA VAL A 18 4.05 -4.40 -2.76
C VAL A 18 5.12 -3.31 -2.58
N ALA A 19 5.73 -3.21 -1.40
CA ALA A 19 6.78 -2.25 -1.13
C ALA A 19 8.00 -2.45 -2.05
N PHE A 20 8.46 -3.71 -2.21
CA PHE A 20 9.55 -4.02 -3.14
C PHE A 20 9.18 -3.76 -4.60
N ALA A 21 7.92 -4.04 -5.00
CA ALA A 21 7.43 -3.74 -6.34
C ALA A 21 7.42 -2.22 -6.61
N LEU A 22 6.95 -1.40 -5.67
CA LEU A 22 6.96 0.06 -5.80
C LEU A 22 8.37 0.65 -5.86
N ILE A 23 9.37 -0.03 -5.29
CA ILE A 23 10.79 0.36 -5.40
C ILE A 23 11.37 -0.08 -6.74
N GLY A 24 11.18 -1.35 -7.13
CA GLY A 24 11.87 -1.96 -8.27
C GLY A 24 11.20 -1.78 -9.63
N LEU A 25 9.87 -1.94 -9.69
CA LEU A 25 9.13 -1.88 -10.96
C LEU A 25 9.27 -0.55 -11.70
N PRO A 26 9.33 0.63 -11.05
CA PRO A 26 9.53 1.88 -11.78
C PRO A 26 10.78 1.88 -12.65
N PHE A 27 11.88 1.28 -12.17
CA PHE A 27 13.11 1.16 -12.96
C PHE A 27 12.98 0.15 -14.10
N LEU A 28 12.34 -0.99 -13.84
CA LEU A 28 12.15 -2.05 -14.85
C LEU A 28 11.21 -1.62 -15.98
N LEU A 29 10.18 -0.83 -15.64
CA LEU A 29 9.18 -0.32 -16.57
C LEU A 29 9.60 0.99 -17.25
N GLY A 30 10.69 1.62 -16.81
CA GLY A 30 11.15 2.90 -17.34
C GLY A 30 10.21 4.06 -17.00
N LEU A 31 9.66 4.07 -15.79
CA LEU A 31 8.80 5.17 -15.30
C LEU A 31 9.57 6.50 -15.28
N GLY A 32 8.81 7.59 -15.38
CA GLY A 32 9.34 8.96 -15.33
C GLY A 32 9.49 9.62 -16.70
N ALA A 33 9.08 8.94 -17.78
CA ALA A 33 9.14 9.47 -19.14
C ALA A 33 8.22 10.68 -19.35
N SER A 34 7.04 10.69 -18.71
CA SER A 34 6.13 11.85 -18.77
C SER A 34 6.51 12.94 -17.76
N ASN A 35 6.95 12.54 -16.57
CA ASN A 35 7.42 13.43 -15.52
C ASN A 35 8.35 12.64 -14.57
N PRO A 36 9.60 13.07 -14.31
CA PRO A 36 10.52 12.37 -13.41
C PRO A 36 9.97 12.07 -12.01
N LEU A 37 9.00 12.87 -11.55
CA LEU A 37 8.30 12.63 -10.29
C LEU A 37 7.59 11.27 -10.26
N ALA A 38 7.14 10.74 -11.41
CA ALA A 38 6.48 9.44 -11.48
C ALA A 38 7.40 8.28 -11.04
N LEU A 39 8.71 8.36 -11.29
CA LEU A 39 9.65 7.38 -10.77
C LEU A 39 9.84 7.55 -9.26
N TRP A 40 10.20 8.77 -8.84
CA TRP A 40 10.61 9.03 -7.46
C TRP A 40 9.47 8.96 -6.46
N LEU A 41 8.25 9.33 -6.84
CA LEU A 41 7.07 9.18 -5.99
C LEU A 41 6.82 7.70 -5.67
N SER A 42 6.97 6.79 -6.64
CA SER A 42 6.80 5.35 -6.42
C SER A 42 7.91 4.81 -5.52
N VAL A 43 9.18 5.14 -5.82
CA VAL A 43 10.32 4.67 -5.03
C VAL A 43 10.23 5.16 -3.58
N ALA A 44 9.97 6.45 -3.37
CA ALA A 44 9.82 7.02 -2.04
C ALA A 44 8.64 6.39 -1.28
N THR A 45 7.50 6.18 -1.95
CA THR A 45 6.34 5.51 -1.35
C THR A 45 6.66 4.06 -1.00
N GLY A 46 7.35 3.32 -1.86
CA GLY A 46 7.75 1.93 -1.60
C GLY A 46 8.72 1.82 -0.42
N VAL A 47 9.71 2.72 -0.32
CA VAL A 47 10.61 2.78 0.85
C VAL A 47 9.82 3.12 2.11
N ALA A 48 8.94 4.14 2.05
CA ALA A 48 8.12 4.52 3.19
C ALA A 48 7.17 3.38 3.62
N ALA A 49 6.57 2.66 2.68
CA ALA A 49 5.73 1.50 2.94
C ALA A 49 6.52 0.36 3.59
N LEU A 50 7.75 0.08 3.12
CA LEU A 50 8.62 -0.93 3.74
C LEU A 50 8.96 -0.56 5.19
N VAL A 51 9.35 0.70 5.43
CA VAL A 51 9.62 1.21 6.77
C VAL A 51 8.37 1.09 7.64
N LEU A 52 7.22 1.53 7.15
CA LEU A 52 5.95 1.44 7.85
C LEU A 52 5.63 -0.01 8.23
N THR A 53 5.76 -0.95 7.30
CA THR A 53 5.54 -2.40 7.50
C THR A 53 6.45 -2.95 8.59
N VAL A 54 7.75 -2.65 8.53
CA VAL A 54 8.74 -3.10 9.54
C VAL A 54 8.42 -2.54 10.93
N LEU A 55 7.94 -1.31 11.00
CA LEU A 55 7.56 -0.63 12.24
C LEU A 55 6.19 -1.01 12.77
N THR A 56 5.30 -1.57 11.95
CA THR A 56 3.91 -1.81 12.31
C THR A 56 3.79 -3.01 13.24
N ASP A 57 2.97 -2.86 14.28
CA ASP A 57 2.50 -3.99 15.06
C ASP A 57 1.55 -4.80 14.18
N HIS A 58 2.05 -5.86 13.54
CA HIS A 58 1.30 -6.90 12.83
C HIS A 58 2.19 -8.15 12.71
N GLU A 59 1.68 -9.20 12.07
CA GLU A 59 2.32 -10.53 12.02
C GLU A 59 3.79 -10.50 11.58
N THR A 60 4.08 -9.80 10.48
CA THR A 60 5.41 -9.69 9.87
C THR A 60 6.21 -8.45 10.31
N GLY A 61 5.70 -7.71 11.30
CA GLY A 61 6.33 -6.50 11.82
C GLY A 61 7.51 -6.85 12.72
N ILE A 62 8.62 -6.12 12.58
CA ILE A 62 9.88 -6.40 13.30
C ILE A 62 9.93 -5.60 14.59
N LEU A 63 9.71 -4.28 14.52
CA LEU A 63 9.85 -3.38 15.66
C LEU A 63 8.51 -3.13 16.38
N ARG A 64 7.37 -3.24 15.67
CA ARG A 64 6.01 -3.24 16.24
C ARG A 64 5.69 -2.03 17.14
N VAL A 65 6.11 -0.84 16.73
CA VAL A 65 5.89 0.43 17.43
C VAL A 65 4.74 1.26 16.83
N VAL A 66 4.35 1.00 15.59
CA VAL A 66 3.25 1.70 14.90
C VAL A 66 1.96 0.87 15.01
N PRO A 67 0.84 1.43 15.50
CA PRO A 67 -0.43 0.71 15.52
C PRO A 67 -0.91 0.31 14.12
N TYR A 68 -1.43 -0.90 13.97
CA TYR A 68 -1.95 -1.38 12.68
C TYR A 68 -3.09 -0.51 12.11
N SER A 69 -3.89 0.15 12.97
CA SER A 69 -4.89 1.12 12.53
C SER A 69 -4.29 2.31 11.78
N LEU A 70 -3.12 2.79 12.25
CA LEU A 70 -2.40 3.89 11.62
C LEU A 70 -1.79 3.42 10.28
N HIS A 71 -1.26 2.20 10.23
CA HIS A 71 -0.77 1.61 8.99
C HIS A 71 -1.84 1.61 7.89
N VAL A 72 -3.02 1.04 8.18
CA VAL A 72 -4.13 0.98 7.21
C VAL A 72 -4.61 2.38 6.80
N ALA A 73 -4.59 3.35 7.72
CA ALA A 73 -4.93 4.74 7.39
C ALA A 73 -3.92 5.37 6.42
N VAL A 74 -2.62 5.10 6.60
CA VAL A 74 -1.57 5.56 5.68
C VAL A 74 -1.74 4.90 4.31
N ASP A 75 -2.01 3.60 4.25
CA ASP A 75 -2.25 2.90 2.97
C ASP A 75 -3.43 3.51 2.21
N PHE A 76 -4.51 3.85 2.93
CA PHE A 76 -5.67 4.51 2.33
C PHE A 76 -5.29 5.85 1.72
N MET A 77 -4.51 6.66 2.45
CA MET A 77 -4.00 7.93 1.94
C MET A 77 -3.11 7.73 0.71
N VAL A 78 -2.21 6.74 0.72
CA VAL A 78 -1.36 6.40 -0.43
C VAL A 78 -2.22 6.03 -1.64
N GLY A 79 -3.24 5.20 -1.46
CA GLY A 79 -4.16 4.83 -2.53
C GLY A 79 -4.84 6.05 -3.16
N LEU A 80 -5.34 6.98 -2.34
CA LEU A 80 -5.93 8.24 -2.84
C LEU A 80 -4.90 9.11 -3.57
N VAL A 81 -3.70 9.25 -3.03
CA VAL A 81 -2.61 9.99 -3.67
C VAL A 81 -2.27 9.39 -5.02
N PHE A 82 -2.19 8.07 -5.13
CA PHE A 82 -1.89 7.39 -6.39
C PHE A 82 -2.99 7.59 -7.43
N VAL A 83 -4.27 7.57 -7.03
CA VAL A 83 -5.37 7.86 -7.95
C VAL A 83 -5.30 9.31 -8.46
N ALA A 84 -4.98 10.26 -7.58
CA ALA A 84 -4.91 11.68 -7.93
C ALA A 84 -3.63 12.09 -8.66
N ALA A 85 -2.51 11.41 -8.42
CA ALA A 85 -1.19 11.81 -8.88
C ALA A 85 -1.10 12.01 -10.40
N PRO A 86 -1.66 11.14 -11.27
CA PRO A 86 -1.62 11.38 -12.71
C PRO A 86 -2.25 12.70 -13.13
N SER A 87 -3.41 13.04 -12.55
CA SER A 87 -4.11 14.30 -12.86
C SER A 87 -3.40 15.53 -12.27
N LEU A 88 -2.82 15.41 -11.07
CA LEU A 88 -2.17 16.53 -10.38
C LEU A 88 -0.78 16.86 -10.95
N PHE A 89 -0.03 15.84 -11.39
CA PHE A 89 1.37 15.99 -11.81
C PHE A 89 1.59 15.78 -13.31
N GLY A 90 0.50 15.58 -14.07
CA GLY A 90 0.54 15.41 -15.52
C GLY A 90 1.16 14.09 -15.98
N PHE A 91 1.01 13.01 -15.19
CA PHE A 91 1.49 11.70 -15.64
C PHE A 91 0.61 11.21 -16.79
N SER A 92 1.24 10.60 -17.79
CA SER A 92 0.54 10.07 -18.97
C SER A 92 1.13 8.73 -19.41
N GLY A 93 0.39 8.02 -20.26
CA GLY A 93 0.81 6.72 -20.76
C GLY A 93 1.06 5.71 -19.64
N LEU A 94 2.24 5.07 -19.67
CA LEU A 94 2.62 4.03 -18.70
C LEU A 94 2.71 4.57 -17.27
N ASP A 95 3.20 5.80 -17.08
CA ASP A 95 3.30 6.43 -15.77
C ASP A 95 1.90 6.53 -15.13
N ALA A 96 0.91 7.05 -15.87
CA ALA A 96 -0.46 7.17 -15.38
C ALA A 96 -1.10 5.81 -15.01
N TRP A 97 -0.97 4.83 -15.91
CA TRP A 97 -1.52 3.49 -15.69
C TRP A 97 -0.89 2.80 -14.49
N PHE A 98 0.41 2.94 -14.28
CA PHE A 98 1.09 2.40 -13.11
C PHE A 98 0.45 2.91 -11.81
N TYR A 99 0.24 4.22 -11.70
CA TYR A 99 -0.35 4.82 -10.50
C TYR A 99 -1.83 4.45 -10.32
N TRP A 100 -2.64 4.48 -11.37
CA TRP A 100 -4.05 4.10 -11.26
C TRP A 100 -4.24 2.64 -10.89
N LEU A 101 -3.45 1.72 -11.46
CA LEU A 101 -3.54 0.30 -11.13
C LEU A 101 -3.11 0.03 -9.69
N ASN A 102 -2.00 0.61 -9.23
CA ASN A 102 -1.56 0.45 -7.84
C ASN A 102 -2.53 1.13 -6.85
N GLY A 103 -3.02 2.33 -7.16
CA GLY A 103 -4.00 3.03 -6.34
C GLY A 103 -5.30 2.25 -6.21
N ALA A 104 -5.84 1.73 -7.32
CA ALA A 104 -7.02 0.89 -7.31
C ALA A 104 -6.79 -0.42 -6.53
N ALA A 105 -5.63 -1.06 -6.69
CA ALA A 105 -5.29 -2.28 -5.97
C ALA A 105 -5.25 -2.05 -4.45
N VAL A 106 -4.53 -1.02 -3.98
CA VAL A 106 -4.43 -0.69 -2.55
C VAL A 106 -5.79 -0.37 -1.95
N LEU A 107 -6.59 0.49 -2.61
CA LEU A 107 -7.93 0.84 -2.14
C LEU A 107 -8.86 -0.38 -2.11
N THR A 108 -8.72 -1.30 -3.07
CA THR A 108 -9.49 -2.55 -3.10
C THR A 108 -9.10 -3.45 -1.93
N VAL A 109 -7.81 -3.63 -1.66
CA VAL A 109 -7.34 -4.41 -0.50
C VAL A 109 -7.93 -3.86 0.79
N ILE A 110 -7.90 -2.54 0.99
CA ILE A 110 -8.46 -1.87 2.16
C ILE A 110 -9.97 -2.05 2.25
N ALA A 111 -10.70 -1.91 1.13
CA ALA A 111 -12.15 -2.10 1.10
C ALA A 111 -12.56 -3.55 1.43
N LEU A 112 -11.71 -4.52 1.12
CA LEU A 112 -11.90 -5.94 1.42
C LEU A 112 -11.30 -6.37 2.77
N SER A 113 -10.67 -5.46 3.51
CA SER A 113 -10.09 -5.74 4.82
C SER A 113 -11.14 -5.84 5.92
N ARG A 114 -10.97 -6.84 6.79
CA ARG A 114 -11.85 -7.01 7.95
C ARG A 114 -11.67 -5.88 8.98
N PRO A 115 -12.75 -5.47 9.66
CA PRO A 115 -12.66 -4.47 10.73
C PRO A 115 -11.71 -4.92 11.83
N LEU A 116 -10.93 -3.98 12.37
CA LEU A 116 -10.00 -4.23 13.47
C LEU A 116 -10.67 -4.81 14.72
N SER A 117 -11.96 -4.52 14.93
CA SER A 117 -12.76 -5.01 16.04
C SER A 117 -13.00 -6.52 16.00
N GLU A 118 -12.96 -7.15 14.82
CA GLU A 118 -13.22 -8.58 14.65
C GLU A 118 -11.95 -9.44 14.74
N ALA A 119 -10.76 -8.83 14.72
CA ALA A 119 -9.49 -9.54 14.87
C ALA A 119 -9.14 -9.88 16.33
N ARG A 120 -9.93 -9.39 17.29
CA ARG A 120 -9.88 -9.76 18.71
C ARG A 120 -11.10 -10.65 19.04
N GLU A 121 -11.16 -11.86 18.50
CA GLU A 121 -11.80 -12.90 19.31
C GLU A 121 -10.88 -13.15 20.52
N PRO A 122 -11.39 -13.07 21.75
CA PRO A 122 -10.58 -13.40 22.91
C PRO A 122 -10.16 -14.87 22.80
N LEU A 123 -8.87 -15.13 23.04
CA LEU A 123 -8.41 -16.45 23.47
C LEU A 123 -9.06 -16.73 24.84
N SER A 124 -10.32 -17.16 24.83
CA SER A 124 -11.03 -17.62 26.02
C SER A 124 -11.95 -18.78 25.66
N ALA A 125 -11.38 -19.99 25.68
CA ALA A 125 -11.79 -21.11 26.53
C ALA A 125 -10.74 -22.22 26.42
#